data_AF-A0AAV5FX49-F1
#
_entry.id   AF-A0AAV5FX49-F1
#
_cell.length_a   1.000
_cell.length_b   1.000
_cell.length_c   1.000
_cell.angle_alpha   90.00
_cell.angle_beta   90.00
_cell.angle_gamma   90.00
#
_symmetry.space_group_name_H-M   'P 1'
#
loop_
_entity.id
_entity.type
_entity.pdbx_description
1 polymer ?
#
loop_
_entity_poly.entity_id
_entity_poly.type
_entity_poly.pdbx_seq_one_letter_code
_entity_poly.pdbx_strand_id
1 'polypeptide(L)'
;MREPRSLIKGGRCDVPGLHVLQPFWVVRHHLRLLRCFFTATTALARRGDSTPTTPSSPRPTPSPASAPPAAPTCASVRSPPFLAQTSHETTGGWASAPDGPFSWGYCFKQEQGATADYCVSNAQYPCAPGKKYFGRGPIQISYNYNYGPAGRAIGVDLLNNPDLVASDPPVSFKTALWFWMTPQSPKPSSHAVITGAWTPSSADQAAGRVPGYGVITNIINGGLECGHGADNRVADRIGFYKRYCDILGVTYGNNLDCYNQRPFA
;
A
#
# COMPACT_ATOMS: atom_id res chain seq x y z
N MET A 1 -17.71 -0.01 -4.05
CA MET A 1 -17.13 -1.39 -3.97
C MET A 1 -16.56 -1.57 -2.56
N ARG A 2 -16.74 -2.72 -1.89
CA ARG A 2 -16.41 -2.89 -0.45
C ARG A 2 -14.98 -3.38 -0.24
N GLU A 3 -14.48 -3.17 0.97
CA GLU A 3 -13.07 -3.18 1.33
C GLU A 3 -12.56 -4.57 1.78
N PRO A 4 -11.26 -4.89 1.59
CA PRO A 4 -10.61 -6.00 2.28
C PRO A 4 -10.78 -5.83 3.80
N ARG A 5 -11.37 -6.82 4.47
CA ARG A 5 -11.56 -6.80 5.92
C ARG A 5 -10.24 -7.10 6.63
N SER A 6 -9.80 -6.20 7.50
CA SER A 6 -8.72 -6.45 8.48
C SER A 6 -9.06 -7.64 9.39
N LEU A 7 -8.06 -8.50 9.60
CA LEU A 7 -8.06 -9.72 10.39
C LEU A 7 -8.42 -9.58 11.88
N ILE A 8 -9.02 -10.65 12.44
CA ILE A 8 -8.98 -10.98 13.87
C ILE A 8 -7.58 -11.55 14.17
N LYS A 9 -6.85 -10.93 15.10
CA LYS A 9 -5.41 -11.16 15.31
C LYS A 9 -5.16 -12.09 16.51
N GLY A 10 -4.77 -13.34 16.22
CA GLY A 10 -4.28 -14.32 17.21
C GLY A 10 -3.95 -15.66 16.57
N GLY A 11 -2.75 -16.22 16.80
CA GLY A 11 -2.32 -17.50 16.23
C GLY A 11 -0.81 -17.58 15.95
N ARG A 12 -0.32 -18.79 15.61
CA ARG A 12 1.07 -19.01 15.17
C ARG A 12 1.22 -18.55 13.72
N CYS A 13 2.30 -17.84 13.38
CA CYS A 13 2.55 -17.38 12.01
C CYS A 13 2.56 -18.53 10.99
N ASP A 14 1.96 -18.29 9.82
CA ASP A 14 1.99 -19.19 8.67
C ASP A 14 3.38 -19.24 8.03
N VAL A 15 4.15 -18.17 8.15
CA VAL A 15 5.48 -18.00 7.54
C VAL A 15 6.54 -17.83 8.64
N PRO A 16 7.13 -18.92 9.15
CA PRO A 16 8.21 -18.85 10.13
C PRO A 16 9.41 -18.07 9.57
N GLY A 17 9.95 -17.11 10.34
CA GLY A 17 11.18 -16.40 10.00
C GLY A 17 11.07 -15.19 9.06
N LEU A 18 9.95 -15.00 8.32
CA LEU A 18 9.83 -13.84 7.42
C LEU A 18 9.71 -12.50 8.19
N HIS A 19 9.16 -12.52 9.40
CA HIS A 19 9.16 -11.40 10.34
C HIS A 19 10.59 -11.02 10.78
N VAL A 20 11.49 -12.00 10.91
CA VAL A 20 12.89 -11.80 11.31
C VAL A 20 13.73 -11.15 10.19
N LEU A 21 13.34 -11.32 8.92
CA LEU A 21 14.07 -10.79 7.76
C LEU A 21 13.73 -9.32 7.41
N GLN A 22 12.70 -8.75 8.04
CA GLN A 22 12.20 -7.39 7.78
C GLN A 22 13.21 -6.24 8.04
N PRO A 23 14.09 -6.26 9.07
CA PRO A 23 14.92 -5.10 9.36
C PRO A 23 16.11 -4.92 8.39
N PHE A 24 16.57 -5.95 7.68
CA PHE A 24 17.81 -5.86 6.89
C PHE A 24 17.69 -6.30 5.42
N TRP A 25 16.86 -7.29 5.09
CA TRP A 25 16.89 -7.90 3.74
C TRP A 25 15.87 -7.28 2.77
N VAL A 26 14.62 -7.09 3.19
CA VAL A 26 13.55 -6.54 2.32
C VAL A 26 13.79 -5.06 2.02
N VAL A 27 14.14 -4.26 3.03
CA VAL A 27 14.27 -2.80 2.90
C VAL A 27 15.58 -2.40 2.22
N ARG A 28 16.68 -3.17 2.41
CA ARG A 28 18.02 -2.80 1.91
C ARG A 28 18.45 -3.56 0.64
N HIS A 29 17.90 -4.73 0.33
CA HIS A 29 18.32 -5.54 -0.83
C HIS A 29 17.25 -5.76 -1.92
N HIS A 30 15.95 -5.73 -1.58
CA HIS A 30 14.88 -5.89 -2.58
C HIS A 30 14.45 -4.61 -3.32
N LEU A 31 15.11 -3.48 -3.05
CA LEU A 31 14.99 -2.26 -3.87
C LEU A 31 15.31 -2.52 -5.36
N ARG A 32 16.07 -3.56 -5.72
CA ARG A 32 16.31 -3.93 -7.13
C ARG A 32 15.09 -4.58 -7.80
N LEU A 33 14.39 -5.48 -7.10
CA LEU A 33 13.20 -6.16 -7.63
C LEU A 33 11.98 -5.22 -7.68
N LEU A 34 11.81 -4.38 -6.66
CA LEU A 34 10.78 -3.33 -6.66
C LEU A 34 11.09 -2.23 -7.67
N ARG A 35 12.36 -1.80 -7.83
CA ARG A 35 12.73 -0.87 -8.92
C ARG A 35 12.37 -1.43 -10.30
N CYS A 36 12.64 -2.69 -10.60
CA CYS A 36 12.28 -3.26 -11.91
C CYS A 36 10.77 -3.16 -12.22
N PHE A 37 9.90 -3.32 -11.23
CA PHE A 37 8.46 -3.13 -11.41
C PHE A 37 8.04 -1.65 -11.48
N PHE A 38 8.62 -0.76 -10.66
CA PHE A 38 8.26 0.67 -10.64
C PHE A 38 8.86 1.48 -11.80
N THR A 39 9.92 1.01 -12.46
CA THR A 39 10.56 1.74 -13.57
C THR A 39 9.90 1.45 -14.92
N ALA A 40 9.10 0.36 -15.04
CA ALA A 40 8.49 -0.05 -16.31
C ALA A 40 7.33 0.85 -16.79
N THR A 41 6.82 1.78 -15.97
CA THR A 41 5.66 2.63 -16.30
C THR A 41 5.98 4.12 -16.54
N THR A 42 7.23 4.56 -16.45
CA THR A 42 7.60 5.99 -16.60
C THR A 42 8.26 6.35 -17.96
N ALA A 43 8.36 5.41 -18.90
CA ALA A 43 9.04 5.64 -20.18
C ALA A 43 8.16 6.21 -21.32
N LEU A 44 7.02 6.84 -21.01
CA LEU A 44 6.15 7.49 -22.00
C LEU A 44 5.73 8.92 -21.58
N ALA A 45 6.65 9.71 -21.03
CA ALA A 45 6.43 11.15 -20.85
C ALA A 45 7.75 11.89 -20.70
N ARG A 46 8.42 12.20 -21.82
CA ARG A 46 9.34 13.35 -22.03
C ARG A 46 10.08 13.16 -23.36
N ARG A 47 9.52 13.70 -24.43
CA ARG A 47 10.26 14.18 -25.60
C ARG A 47 9.66 15.53 -26.01
N GLY A 48 10.52 16.49 -26.30
CA GLY A 48 10.20 17.90 -26.57
C GLY A 48 10.48 18.74 -25.32
N ASP A 49 11.31 19.77 -25.33
CA ASP A 49 11.82 20.56 -26.45
C ASP A 49 13.12 21.26 -25.99
N SER A 50 14.09 21.40 -26.89
CA SER A 50 15.39 22.03 -26.61
C SER A 50 15.59 23.20 -27.55
N THR A 51 15.44 24.42 -27.02
CA THR A 51 15.81 25.67 -27.69
C THR A 51 17.02 26.30 -27.01
N PRO A 52 17.98 26.85 -27.77
CA PRO A 52 19.22 27.38 -27.22
C PRO A 52 19.07 28.86 -26.82
N THR A 53 19.57 29.23 -25.64
CA THR A 53 19.68 30.61 -25.18
C THR A 53 21.13 31.10 -25.15
N THR A 54 21.34 32.29 -25.71
CA THR A 54 22.59 33.07 -25.80
C THR A 54 22.99 33.66 -24.43
N PRO A 55 24.28 33.85 -24.10
CA PRO A 55 24.69 34.29 -22.76
C PRO A 55 24.96 35.79 -22.68
N SER A 56 24.35 36.48 -21.71
CA SER A 56 24.92 37.70 -21.13
C SER A 56 24.20 38.11 -19.83
N SER A 57 24.83 37.87 -18.68
CA SER A 57 24.70 38.73 -17.50
C SER A 57 25.75 38.40 -16.41
N PRO A 58 26.15 39.38 -15.60
CA PRO A 58 27.32 39.29 -14.73
C PRO A 58 27.08 38.45 -13.47
N ARG A 59 28.18 37.93 -12.93
CA ARG A 59 28.29 37.01 -11.79
C ARG A 59 27.62 37.60 -10.53
N PRO A 60 26.64 36.91 -9.91
CA PRO A 60 26.13 37.34 -8.62
C PRO A 60 27.16 37.08 -7.51
N THR A 61 27.18 37.97 -6.53
CA THR A 61 27.89 37.83 -5.26
C THR A 61 27.44 36.57 -4.50
N PRO A 62 28.30 35.96 -3.66
CA PRO A 62 27.95 34.73 -2.95
C PRO A 62 26.83 35.00 -1.94
N SER A 63 25.67 34.35 -2.14
CA SER A 63 24.60 34.27 -1.14
C SER A 63 25.04 33.51 0.10
N PRO A 64 24.50 33.81 1.29
CA PRO A 64 24.75 33.05 2.50
C PRO A 64 24.34 31.59 2.30
N ALA A 65 25.09 30.66 2.91
CA ALA A 65 24.88 29.23 2.81
C ALA A 65 23.41 28.88 3.02
N SER A 66 22.76 28.38 1.96
CA SER A 66 21.40 27.83 2.01
C SER A 66 21.36 26.73 3.07
N ALA A 67 20.32 26.76 3.92
CA ALA A 67 20.05 25.68 4.86
C ALA A 67 20.12 24.32 4.15
N PRO A 68 20.59 23.25 4.83
CA PRO A 68 20.61 21.93 4.22
C PRO A 68 19.21 21.56 3.72
N PRO A 69 19.09 20.93 2.54
CA PRO A 69 17.79 20.54 2.02
C PRO A 69 17.06 19.66 3.03
N ALA A 70 15.75 19.88 3.18
CA ALA A 70 14.93 19.08 4.07
C ALA A 70 15.12 17.58 3.78
N ALA A 71 15.24 16.77 4.84
CA ALA A 71 15.38 15.33 4.70
C ALA A 71 14.22 14.76 3.86
N PRO A 72 14.48 13.83 2.91
CA PRO A 72 13.44 13.28 2.06
C PRO A 72 12.34 12.65 2.92
N THR A 73 11.09 12.80 2.46
CA THR A 73 9.96 12.16 3.11
C THR A 73 9.94 10.67 2.77
N CYS A 74 9.38 9.87 3.65
CA CYS A 74 9.25 8.43 3.49
C CYS A 74 8.35 8.05 2.30
N ALA A 75 7.38 8.92 1.98
CA ALA A 75 6.64 8.88 0.73
C ALA A 75 7.55 8.95 -0.51
N SER A 76 8.62 9.75 -0.48
CA SER A 76 9.58 9.89 -1.58
C SER A 76 10.38 8.61 -1.84
N VAL A 77 10.48 7.72 -0.85
CA VAL A 77 11.17 6.42 -0.97
C VAL A 77 10.23 5.32 -1.52
N ARG A 78 8.94 5.62 -1.73
CA ARG A 78 7.85 4.84 -2.39
C ARG A 78 7.53 3.45 -1.83
N SER A 79 8.54 2.65 -1.44
CA SER A 79 8.40 1.31 -0.88
C SER A 79 7.83 1.26 0.55
N PRO A 80 8.18 2.17 1.48
CA PRO A 80 7.75 2.03 2.88
C PRO A 80 6.23 2.07 3.09
N PRO A 81 5.47 2.96 2.42
CA PRO A 81 4.00 2.96 2.50
C PRO A 81 3.36 1.65 2.07
N PHE A 82 3.85 1.04 0.98
CA PHE A 82 3.38 -0.27 0.52
C PHE A 82 3.65 -1.34 1.58
N LEU A 83 4.92 -1.46 2.01
CA LEU A 83 5.33 -2.47 2.99
C LEU A 83 4.56 -2.32 4.32
N ALA A 84 4.35 -1.08 4.78
CA ALA A 84 3.65 -0.80 6.02
C ALA A 84 2.18 -1.23 5.98
N GLN A 85 1.47 -0.88 4.90
CA GLN A 85 0.09 -1.28 4.73
C GLN A 85 -0.03 -2.79 4.68
N THR A 86 0.78 -3.45 3.85
CA THR A 86 0.73 -4.92 3.74
C THR A 86 1.20 -5.63 5.01
N SER A 87 2.07 -5.01 5.81
CA SER A 87 2.49 -5.56 7.09
C SER A 87 1.36 -5.53 8.12
N HIS A 88 0.58 -4.45 8.16
CA HIS A 88 -0.64 -4.41 8.97
C HIS A 88 -1.63 -5.50 8.56
N GLU A 89 -1.88 -5.66 7.26
CA GLU A 89 -2.78 -6.69 6.72
C GLU A 89 -2.36 -8.13 7.09
N THR A 90 -1.10 -8.33 7.43
CA THR A 90 -0.53 -9.66 7.67
C THR A 90 0.15 -9.78 9.02
N THR A 91 -0.12 -8.84 9.93
CA THR A 91 0.60 -8.76 11.21
C THR A 91 0.22 -9.88 12.15
N GLY A 92 1.24 -10.47 12.78
CA GLY A 92 1.09 -11.30 13.98
C GLY A 92 1.53 -10.59 15.25
N GLY A 93 1.76 -9.27 15.20
CA GLY A 93 2.29 -8.51 16.31
C GLY A 93 1.30 -8.34 17.46
N TRP A 94 1.82 -8.33 18.67
CA TRP A 94 1.12 -7.97 19.90
C TRP A 94 1.98 -7.02 20.72
N ALA A 95 1.40 -6.41 21.76
CA ALA A 95 2.05 -5.31 22.51
C ALA A 95 3.44 -5.67 23.06
N SER A 96 3.65 -6.91 23.51
CA SER A 96 4.91 -7.42 24.07
C SER A 96 5.66 -8.36 23.13
N ALA A 97 5.41 -8.28 21.82
CA ALA A 97 6.11 -9.11 20.86
C ALA A 97 7.61 -8.80 20.85
N PRO A 98 8.49 -9.80 20.65
CA PRO A 98 9.92 -9.58 20.43
C PRO A 98 10.13 -8.49 19.36
N ASP A 99 11.00 -7.53 19.65
CA ASP A 99 11.29 -6.36 18.81
C ASP A 99 10.08 -5.45 18.50
N GLY A 100 9.03 -5.54 19.32
CA GLY A 100 7.81 -4.74 19.24
C GLY A 100 6.80 -5.22 18.16
N PRO A 101 5.54 -4.77 18.24
CA PRO A 101 4.45 -5.24 17.36
C PRO A 101 4.73 -4.98 15.87
N PHE A 102 5.47 -3.92 15.56
CA PHE A 102 5.74 -3.50 14.18
C PHE A 102 6.91 -4.27 13.52
N SER A 103 7.47 -5.26 14.20
CA SER A 103 8.44 -6.21 13.63
C SER A 103 7.78 -7.50 13.11
N TRP A 104 6.46 -7.62 13.22
CA TRP A 104 5.70 -8.86 12.97
C TRP A 104 4.78 -8.81 11.74
N GLY A 105 5.08 -7.94 10.78
CA GLY A 105 4.44 -7.95 9.46
C GLY A 105 4.76 -9.22 8.68
N TYR A 106 3.91 -9.57 7.72
CA TYR A 106 4.04 -10.78 6.87
C TYR A 106 4.03 -12.11 7.64
N CYS A 107 3.39 -12.14 8.82
CA CYS A 107 3.21 -13.35 9.63
C CYS A 107 2.15 -14.28 9.03
N PHE A 108 1.04 -13.72 8.52
CA PHE A 108 -0.07 -14.46 7.93
C PHE A 108 -0.13 -14.28 6.41
N LYS A 109 -0.53 -15.35 5.71
CA LYS A 109 -0.71 -15.31 4.25
C LYS A 109 -2.16 -15.32 3.81
N GLN A 110 -3.09 -15.56 4.73
CA GLN A 110 -4.53 -15.61 4.48
C GLN A 110 -5.31 -15.23 5.74
N GLU A 111 -6.58 -14.86 5.52
CA GLU A 111 -7.52 -14.48 6.55
C GLU A 111 -7.73 -15.63 7.55
N GLN A 112 -7.55 -15.33 8.83
CA GLN A 112 -7.69 -16.30 9.92
C GLN A 112 -9.17 -16.38 10.34
N GLY A 113 -9.70 -17.59 10.42
CA GLY A 113 -11.08 -17.82 10.87
C GLY A 113 -12.17 -17.35 9.91
N ALA A 114 -11.86 -17.17 8.62
CA ALA A 114 -12.84 -16.75 7.62
C ALA A 114 -13.98 -17.78 7.49
N THR A 115 -15.20 -17.36 7.82
CA THR A 115 -16.42 -18.19 7.67
C THR A 115 -17.21 -17.86 6.41
N ALA A 116 -17.14 -16.60 5.95
CA ALA A 116 -17.79 -16.15 4.73
C ALA A 116 -17.00 -16.56 3.48
N ASP A 117 -17.70 -16.81 2.38
CA ASP A 117 -17.06 -17.15 1.10
C ASP A 117 -16.58 -15.91 0.34
N TYR A 118 -16.98 -14.71 0.79
CA TYR A 118 -16.71 -13.44 0.11
C TYR A 118 -17.12 -13.45 -1.38
N CYS A 119 -18.11 -14.27 -1.71
CA CYS A 119 -18.74 -14.28 -3.02
C CYS A 119 -19.90 -13.28 -3.02
N VAL A 120 -19.91 -12.37 -3.99
CA VAL A 120 -21.08 -11.52 -4.28
C VAL A 120 -21.49 -11.67 -5.74
N SER A 121 -22.79 -11.51 -6.01
CA SER A 121 -23.29 -11.54 -7.38
C SER A 121 -22.59 -10.48 -8.24
N ASN A 122 -21.93 -10.94 -9.30
CA ASN A 122 -21.24 -10.08 -10.26
C ASN A 122 -21.23 -10.79 -11.61
N ALA A 123 -21.82 -10.15 -12.63
CA ALA A 123 -21.93 -10.74 -13.97
C ALA A 123 -20.58 -10.89 -14.67
N GLN A 124 -19.63 -9.98 -14.42
CA GLN A 124 -18.32 -9.98 -15.06
C GLN A 124 -17.34 -10.94 -14.39
N TYR A 125 -17.44 -11.10 -13.07
CA TYR A 125 -16.58 -11.95 -12.26
C TYR A 125 -17.42 -12.89 -11.39
N PRO A 126 -18.16 -13.84 -11.99
CA PRO A 126 -18.99 -14.77 -11.25
C PRO A 126 -18.15 -15.66 -10.33
N CYS A 127 -18.71 -16.04 -9.19
CA CYS A 127 -18.01 -16.93 -8.27
C CYS A 127 -17.89 -18.33 -8.87
N ALA A 128 -16.68 -18.89 -8.86
CA ALA A 128 -16.45 -20.26 -9.26
C ALA A 128 -17.04 -21.23 -8.21
N PRO A 129 -17.71 -22.33 -8.62
CA PRO A 129 -18.29 -23.29 -7.69
C PRO A 129 -17.28 -23.83 -6.68
N GLY A 130 -17.65 -23.81 -5.39
CA GLY A 130 -16.82 -24.31 -4.29
C GLY A 130 -15.59 -23.45 -3.95
N LYS A 131 -15.41 -22.29 -4.60
CA LYS A 131 -14.28 -21.38 -4.33
C LYS A 131 -14.68 -20.26 -3.37
N LYS A 132 -13.70 -19.84 -2.56
CA LYS A 132 -13.83 -18.79 -1.55
C LYS A 132 -12.83 -17.67 -1.79
N TYR A 133 -13.27 -16.44 -1.62
CA TYR A 133 -12.51 -15.22 -1.92
C TYR A 133 -12.19 -14.40 -0.65
N PHE A 134 -11.94 -15.07 0.48
CA PHE A 134 -11.43 -14.42 1.70
C PHE A 134 -10.03 -13.84 1.48
N GLY A 135 -9.56 -13.06 2.46
CA GLY A 135 -8.29 -12.35 2.36
C GLY A 135 -7.10 -13.30 2.10
N ARG A 136 -6.30 -13.01 1.07
CA ARG A 136 -5.02 -13.71 0.81
C ARG A 136 -3.92 -12.75 0.40
N GLY A 137 -2.68 -13.15 0.68
CA GLY A 137 -1.48 -12.42 0.32
C GLY A 137 -1.27 -11.11 1.09
N PRO A 138 -0.26 -10.31 0.69
CA PRO A 138 0.17 -9.13 1.43
C PRO A 138 -0.90 -8.05 1.60
N ILE A 139 -1.80 -7.88 0.62
CA ILE A 139 -2.87 -6.88 0.70
C ILE A 139 -4.20 -7.46 1.22
N GLN A 140 -4.20 -8.74 1.62
CA GLN A 140 -5.42 -9.49 1.96
C GLN A 140 -6.52 -9.28 0.91
N ILE A 141 -6.21 -9.55 -0.37
CA ILE A 141 -7.19 -9.37 -1.45
C ILE A 141 -8.41 -10.24 -1.17
N SER A 142 -9.59 -9.61 -1.19
CA SER A 142 -10.87 -10.24 -0.85
C SER A 142 -11.93 -9.94 -1.91
N TYR A 143 -12.93 -10.81 -2.01
CA TYR A 143 -14.05 -10.78 -2.94
C TYR A 143 -13.74 -11.13 -4.41
N ASN A 144 -14.67 -11.88 -5.03
CA ASN A 144 -14.59 -12.30 -6.44
C ASN A 144 -14.36 -11.14 -7.42
N TYR A 145 -14.97 -9.98 -7.17
CA TYR A 145 -14.79 -8.79 -8.01
C TYR A 145 -13.40 -8.15 -7.90
N ASN A 146 -12.56 -8.53 -6.94
CA ASN A 146 -11.14 -8.15 -6.89
C ASN A 146 -10.25 -9.27 -7.45
N TYR A 147 -10.52 -10.54 -7.10
CA TYR A 147 -9.76 -11.68 -7.62
C TYR A 147 -9.82 -11.76 -9.15
N GLY A 148 -11.00 -11.55 -9.75
CA GLY A 148 -11.20 -11.56 -11.19
C GLY A 148 -10.32 -10.57 -11.97
N PRO A 149 -10.45 -9.24 -11.75
CA PRO A 149 -9.63 -8.25 -12.45
C PRO A 149 -8.14 -8.35 -12.07
N ALA A 150 -7.80 -8.69 -10.83
CA ALA A 150 -6.41 -8.93 -10.43
C ALA A 150 -5.80 -10.07 -11.25
N GLY A 151 -6.49 -11.20 -11.33
CA GLY A 151 -6.07 -12.36 -12.10
C GLY A 151 -5.87 -12.04 -13.57
N ARG A 152 -6.84 -11.35 -14.18
CA ARG A 152 -6.75 -10.88 -15.56
C ARG A 152 -5.52 -9.99 -15.80
N ALA A 153 -5.25 -9.05 -14.89
CA ALA A 153 -4.13 -8.13 -15.04
C ALA A 153 -2.76 -8.80 -14.92
N ILE A 154 -2.65 -9.87 -14.12
CA ILE A 154 -1.38 -10.57 -13.88
C ILE A 154 -1.21 -11.83 -14.74
N GLY A 155 -2.22 -12.16 -15.57
CA GLY A 155 -2.22 -13.32 -16.45
C GLY A 155 -2.43 -14.66 -15.74
N VAL A 156 -3.19 -14.67 -14.63
CA VAL A 156 -3.46 -15.87 -13.81
C VAL A 156 -4.96 -15.98 -13.54
N ASP A 157 -5.55 -17.16 -13.71
CA ASP A 157 -6.97 -17.38 -13.41
C ASP A 157 -7.23 -17.53 -11.90
N LEU A 158 -7.29 -16.39 -11.23
CA LEU A 158 -7.56 -16.29 -9.80
C LEU A 158 -9.05 -16.45 -9.43
N LEU A 159 -9.95 -16.42 -10.41
CA LEU A 159 -11.37 -16.59 -10.15
C LEU A 159 -11.67 -18.08 -9.89
N ASN A 160 -11.07 -18.97 -10.68
CA ASN A 160 -11.15 -20.42 -10.48
C ASN A 160 -10.08 -20.96 -9.52
N ASN A 161 -8.95 -20.26 -9.36
CA ASN A 161 -7.82 -20.70 -8.54
C ASN A 161 -7.38 -19.64 -7.50
N PRO A 162 -8.28 -19.18 -6.60
CA PRO A 162 -7.95 -18.12 -5.64
C PRO A 162 -6.86 -18.52 -4.65
N ASP A 163 -6.68 -19.81 -4.36
CA ASP A 163 -5.66 -20.33 -3.45
C ASP A 163 -4.22 -20.09 -3.94
N LEU A 164 -4.03 -19.81 -5.24
CA LEU A 164 -2.73 -19.41 -5.78
C LEU A 164 -2.16 -18.18 -5.07
N VAL A 165 -3.02 -17.26 -4.62
CA VAL A 165 -2.58 -16.05 -3.89
C VAL A 165 -1.92 -16.41 -2.54
N ALA A 166 -2.24 -17.55 -1.93
CA ALA A 166 -1.66 -18.01 -0.66
C ALA A 166 -0.61 -19.13 -0.82
N SER A 167 -0.43 -19.68 -2.03
CA SER A 167 0.48 -20.81 -2.29
C SER A 167 1.62 -20.47 -3.26
N ASP A 168 1.48 -19.44 -4.11
CA ASP A 168 2.50 -18.97 -5.04
C ASP A 168 2.94 -17.54 -4.64
N PRO A 169 4.17 -17.37 -4.09
CA PRO A 169 4.63 -16.06 -3.62
C PRO A 169 4.71 -14.98 -4.72
N PRO A 170 5.24 -15.25 -5.93
CA PRO A 170 5.13 -14.31 -7.05
C PRO A 170 3.70 -13.85 -7.34
N VAL A 171 2.72 -14.75 -7.40
CA VAL A 171 1.30 -14.40 -7.58
C VAL A 171 0.81 -13.54 -6.42
N SER A 172 1.14 -13.92 -5.19
CA SER A 172 0.78 -13.19 -3.97
C SER A 172 1.24 -11.74 -3.98
N PHE A 173 2.50 -11.47 -4.32
CA PHE A 173 3.00 -10.10 -4.40
C PHE A 173 2.45 -9.35 -5.62
N LYS A 174 2.24 -10.02 -6.75
CA LYS A 174 1.63 -9.40 -7.93
C LYS A 174 0.20 -8.92 -7.66
N THR A 175 -0.62 -9.64 -6.88
CA THR A 175 -1.96 -9.15 -6.52
C THR A 175 -1.90 -7.93 -5.60
N ALA A 176 -0.98 -7.90 -4.64
CA ALA A 176 -0.77 -6.74 -3.77
C ALA A 176 -0.31 -5.50 -4.55
N LEU A 177 0.64 -5.67 -5.48
CA LEU A 177 1.09 -4.60 -6.36
C LEU A 177 -0.01 -4.15 -7.33
N TRP A 178 -0.80 -5.09 -7.88
CA TRP A 178 -1.95 -4.75 -8.70
C TRP A 178 -2.92 -3.84 -7.95
N PHE A 179 -3.29 -4.19 -6.72
CA PHE A 179 -4.18 -3.36 -5.90
C PHE A 179 -3.57 -1.96 -5.66
N TRP A 180 -2.28 -1.92 -5.30
CA TRP A 180 -1.55 -0.67 -5.03
C TRP A 180 -1.51 0.29 -6.23
N MET A 181 -1.41 -0.27 -7.44
CA MET A 181 -1.21 0.49 -8.69
C MET A 181 -2.53 0.81 -9.40
N THR A 182 -3.62 0.10 -9.12
CA THR A 182 -4.87 0.19 -9.90
C THR A 182 -5.87 1.12 -9.24
N PRO A 183 -6.26 2.25 -9.90
CA PRO A 183 -7.35 3.08 -9.39
C PRO A 183 -8.68 2.33 -9.48
N GLN A 184 -9.55 2.54 -8.50
CA GLN A 184 -10.90 1.99 -8.48
C GLN A 184 -11.89 3.12 -8.19
N SER A 185 -12.37 3.78 -9.25
CA SER A 185 -13.19 4.99 -9.12
C SER A 185 -14.31 4.84 -8.08
N PRO A 186 -14.46 5.81 -7.16
CA PRO A 186 -13.77 7.11 -7.12
C PRO A 186 -12.38 7.09 -6.45
N LYS A 187 -11.89 5.95 -5.97
CA LYS A 187 -10.58 5.84 -5.31
C LYS A 187 -9.45 6.01 -6.34
N PRO A 188 -8.47 6.92 -6.10
CA PRO A 188 -7.22 6.90 -6.86
C PRO A 188 -6.42 5.64 -6.49
N SER A 189 -5.33 5.36 -7.23
CA SER A 189 -4.40 4.33 -6.78
C SER A 189 -3.56 4.82 -5.61
N SER A 190 -3.22 3.93 -4.68
CA SER A 190 -2.30 4.24 -3.57
C SER A 190 -0.95 4.75 -4.09
N HIS A 191 -0.50 4.22 -5.24
CA HIS A 191 0.68 4.71 -5.95
C HIS A 191 0.55 6.18 -6.37
N ALA A 192 -0.58 6.59 -6.96
CA ALA A 192 -0.77 7.98 -7.39
C ALA A 192 -0.77 8.94 -6.20
N VAL A 193 -1.36 8.54 -5.07
CA VAL A 193 -1.31 9.32 -3.81
C VAL A 193 0.14 9.52 -3.37
N ILE A 194 0.91 8.43 -3.22
CA ILE A 194 2.22 8.52 -2.59
C ILE A 194 3.28 9.18 -3.47
N THR A 195 3.09 9.15 -4.79
CA THR A 195 3.97 9.80 -5.76
C THR A 195 3.59 11.26 -6.04
N GLY A 196 2.53 11.77 -5.40
CA GLY A 196 2.03 13.12 -5.63
C GLY A 196 1.32 13.32 -6.97
N ALA A 197 0.99 12.23 -7.67
CA ALA A 197 0.28 12.27 -8.96
C ALA A 197 -1.25 12.39 -8.81
N TRP A 198 -1.78 12.20 -7.61
CA TRP A 198 -3.19 12.42 -7.33
C TRP A 198 -3.44 13.84 -6.81
N THR A 199 -4.34 14.56 -7.49
CA THR A 199 -4.88 15.84 -7.02
C THR A 199 -6.28 15.61 -6.45
N PRO A 200 -6.54 15.91 -5.16
CA PRO A 200 -7.85 15.76 -4.56
C PRO A 200 -8.91 16.62 -5.27
N SER A 201 -10.06 16.02 -5.57
CA SER A 201 -11.23 16.75 -6.06
C SER A 201 -11.79 17.69 -4.98
N SER A 202 -12.73 18.57 -5.35
CA SER A 202 -13.48 19.36 -4.36
C SER A 202 -14.24 18.48 -3.36
N ALA A 203 -14.78 17.35 -3.82
CA ALA A 203 -15.45 16.38 -2.96
C ALA A 203 -14.48 15.69 -1.99
N ASP A 204 -13.22 15.45 -2.40
CA ASP A 204 -12.18 14.91 -1.52
C ASP A 204 -11.78 15.91 -0.45
N GLN A 205 -11.56 17.17 -0.84
CA GLN A 205 -11.23 18.24 0.10
C GLN A 205 -12.34 18.44 1.14
N ALA A 206 -13.60 18.49 0.71
CA ALA A 206 -14.75 18.59 1.61
C ALA A 206 -14.90 17.37 2.54
N ALA A 207 -14.42 16.20 2.11
CA ALA A 207 -14.37 14.98 2.89
C ALA A 207 -13.12 14.85 3.79
N GLY A 208 -12.24 15.85 3.81
CA GLY A 208 -10.96 15.79 4.53
C GLY A 208 -9.92 14.86 3.90
N ARG A 209 -10.17 14.31 2.72
CA ARG A 209 -9.25 13.39 2.03
C ARG A 209 -8.15 14.20 1.34
N VAL A 210 -7.02 14.32 2.02
CA VAL A 210 -5.82 15.05 1.56
C VAL A 210 -4.66 14.09 1.30
N PRO A 211 -3.65 14.46 0.48
CA PRO A 211 -2.52 13.60 0.18
C PRO A 211 -1.74 13.23 1.45
N GLY A 212 -1.47 11.94 1.63
CA GLY A 212 -0.78 11.40 2.80
C GLY A 212 -1.00 9.90 2.97
N TYR A 213 -0.38 9.34 4.02
CA TYR A 213 -0.53 7.92 4.32
C TYR A 213 -1.97 7.57 4.77
N GLY A 214 -2.67 8.51 5.40
CA GLY A 214 -4.04 8.33 5.86
C GLY A 214 -5.03 8.05 4.73
N VAL A 215 -4.95 8.79 3.62
CA VAL A 215 -5.86 8.51 2.49
C VAL A 215 -5.56 7.17 1.82
N ILE A 216 -4.33 6.65 1.94
CA ILE A 216 -4.01 5.28 1.51
C ILE A 216 -4.73 4.25 2.39
N THR A 217 -4.75 4.44 3.71
CA THR A 217 -5.59 3.64 4.61
C THR A 217 -7.06 3.73 4.23
N ASN A 218 -7.55 4.92 3.87
CA ASN A 218 -8.93 5.12 3.42
C ASN A 218 -9.23 4.38 2.10
N ILE A 219 -8.29 4.36 1.15
CA ILE A 219 -8.40 3.57 -0.09
C ILE A 219 -8.52 2.08 0.23
N ILE A 220 -7.69 1.57 1.15
CA ILE A 220 -7.62 0.16 1.49
C ILE A 220 -8.84 -0.28 2.29
N ASN A 221 -9.16 0.37 3.42
CA ASN A 221 -10.21 -0.09 4.33
C ASN A 221 -10.93 1.05 5.09
N GLY A 222 -11.15 2.19 4.44
CA GLY A 222 -11.71 3.38 5.07
C GLY A 222 -13.14 3.29 5.56
N GLY A 223 -14.03 2.58 4.88
CA GLY A 223 -15.39 2.28 5.32
C GLY A 223 -15.46 1.53 6.66
N LEU A 224 -14.37 0.86 7.07
CA LEU A 224 -14.26 0.26 8.40
C LEU A 224 -13.37 1.07 9.36
N GLU A 225 -12.36 1.78 8.87
CA GLU A 225 -11.28 2.33 9.70
C GLU A 225 -11.23 3.87 9.78
N CYS A 226 -11.92 4.58 8.90
CA CYS A 226 -11.80 6.03 8.74
C CYS A 226 -13.11 6.78 9.04
N GLY A 227 -12.98 8.05 9.43
CA GLY A 227 -14.10 8.98 9.56
C GLY A 227 -14.93 8.83 10.85
N HIS A 228 -14.42 8.10 11.84
CA HIS A 228 -15.08 7.85 13.13
C HIS A 228 -14.16 8.07 14.34
N GLY A 229 -13.11 8.89 14.16
CA GLY A 229 -12.15 9.20 15.22
C GLY A 229 -11.01 8.19 15.30
N ALA A 230 -10.35 8.14 16.46
CA ALA A 230 -9.17 7.30 16.66
C ALA A 230 -9.51 5.81 16.56
N ASP A 231 -8.74 5.09 15.77
CA ASP A 231 -8.90 3.66 15.51
C ASP A 231 -7.55 2.93 15.65
N ASN A 232 -7.55 1.81 16.38
CA ASN A 232 -6.35 1.03 16.66
C ASN A 232 -5.77 0.37 15.40
N ARG A 233 -6.58 0.07 14.38
CA ARG A 233 -6.13 -0.53 13.13
C ARG A 233 -5.35 0.49 12.30
N VAL A 234 -5.88 1.71 12.18
CA VAL A 234 -5.16 2.84 11.56
C VAL A 234 -3.87 3.14 12.33
N ALA A 235 -3.90 3.13 13.66
CA ALA A 235 -2.70 3.34 14.48
C ALA A 235 -1.62 2.27 14.22
N ASP A 236 -2.02 1.00 14.07
CA ASP A 236 -1.11 -0.10 13.74
C ASP A 236 -0.49 0.06 12.34
N ARG A 237 -1.29 0.47 11.33
CA ARG A 237 -0.78 0.84 9.99
C ARG A 237 0.27 1.94 10.06
N ILE A 238 0.03 2.97 10.88
CA ILE A 238 0.96 4.08 11.10
C ILE A 238 2.21 3.61 11.84
N GLY A 239 2.09 2.68 12.79
CA GLY A 239 3.21 2.12 13.54
C GLY A 239 4.23 1.41 12.65
N PHE A 240 3.77 0.54 11.76
CA PHE A 240 4.62 -0.07 10.73
C PHE A 240 5.27 0.98 9.83
N TYR A 241 4.48 1.97 9.39
CA TYR A 241 4.98 3.04 8.52
C TYR A 241 6.13 3.81 9.18
N LYS A 242 5.92 4.31 10.41
CA LYS A 242 6.94 5.03 11.18
C LYS A 242 8.20 4.20 11.36
N ARG A 243 8.08 2.93 11.78
CA ARG A 243 9.23 2.04 11.93
C ARG A 243 10.03 1.90 10.63
N TYR A 244 9.38 1.70 9.49
CA TYR A 244 10.09 1.58 8.21
C TYR A 244 10.72 2.89 7.77
N CYS A 245 10.09 4.04 8.04
CA CYS A 245 10.70 5.34 7.80
C CYS A 245 11.92 5.60 8.69
N ASP A 246 11.87 5.21 9.96
CA ASP A 246 12.99 5.33 10.91
C ASP A 246 14.20 4.51 10.46
N ILE A 247 13.97 3.26 10.04
CA ILE A 247 15.03 2.37 9.49
C ILE A 247 15.72 3.01 8.26
N LEU A 248 14.96 3.77 7.48
CA LEU A 248 15.44 4.44 6.27
C LEU A 248 15.98 5.86 6.51
N GLY A 249 15.86 6.39 7.74
CA GLY A 249 16.30 7.75 8.08
C GLY A 249 15.52 8.84 7.35
N VAL A 250 14.22 8.64 7.12
CA VAL A 250 13.34 9.58 6.38
C VAL A 250 12.16 10.06 7.22
N THR A 251 11.68 11.27 6.94
CA THR A 251 10.57 11.87 7.69
C THR A 251 9.23 11.25 7.32
N TYR A 252 8.27 11.17 8.24
CA TYR A 252 6.98 10.51 7.97
C TYR A 252 6.09 11.28 7.01
N GLY A 253 6.26 12.59 6.91
CA GLY A 253 5.28 13.50 6.30
C GLY A 253 4.07 13.75 7.20
N ASN A 254 3.07 14.44 6.66
CA ASN A 254 1.83 14.79 7.35
C ASN A 254 0.67 13.87 6.92
N ASN A 255 -0.52 14.09 7.50
CA ASN A 255 -1.76 13.41 7.12
C ASN A 255 -1.63 11.87 7.20
N LEU A 256 -1.10 11.39 8.32
CA LEU A 256 -0.79 9.97 8.51
C LEU A 256 -2.03 9.12 8.81
N ASP A 257 -3.03 9.73 9.44
CA ASP A 257 -4.28 9.08 9.79
C ASP A 257 -5.42 9.48 8.85
N CYS A 258 -6.51 8.72 8.96
CA CYS A 258 -7.77 9.01 8.30
C CYS A 258 -8.92 9.15 9.30
N TYR A 259 -8.62 9.47 10.56
CA TYR A 259 -9.61 9.47 11.66
C TYR A 259 -10.80 10.38 11.35
N ASN A 260 -10.53 11.51 10.69
CA ASN A 260 -11.53 12.51 10.32
C ASN A 260 -11.80 12.56 8.81
N GLN A 261 -11.31 11.59 8.03
CA GLN A 261 -11.56 11.53 6.60
C GLN A 261 -12.82 10.72 6.33
N ARG A 262 -13.79 11.30 5.62
CA ARG A 262 -14.96 10.52 5.19
C ARG A 262 -14.51 9.40 4.23
N PRO A 263 -14.98 8.16 4.41
CA PRO A 263 -14.66 7.06 3.51
C PRO A 263 -15.02 7.37 2.05
N PHE A 264 -14.25 6.83 1.10
CA PHE A 264 -14.66 6.81 -0.31
C PHE A 264 -15.94 5.95 -0.47
N ALA A 265 -16.88 6.39 -1.31
CA ALA A 265 -18.16 5.72 -1.57
C ALA A 265 -18.36 5.47 -3.06
#